data_AF-A0A352JXJ3-F1
#
_entry.id   AF-A0A352JXJ3-F1
#
_cell.length_a   1.000
_cell.length_b   1.000
_cell.length_c   1.000
_cell.angle_alpha   90.00
_cell.angle_beta   90.00
_cell.angle_gamma   90.00
#
_symmetry.space_group_name_H-M   'P 1'
#
loop_
_entity.id
_entity.type
_entity.pdbx_description
1 polymer ?
#
loop_
_entity_poly.entity_id
_entity_poly.type
_entity_poly.pdbx_seq_one_letter_code
_entity_poly.pdbx_strand_id
1 'polypeptide(L)' 'FFTGTAAEVTPIRELDSRPIGTGTRGPITEMLQADYFDVVHGRHEKFSEWVTLVKD' A
#
# COMPACT_ATOMS: atom_id res chain seq x y z
N PHE A 1 -0.29 -5.99 8.09
CA PHE A 1 -0.84 -4.84 7.34
C PHE A 1 -2.25 -5.19 6.92
N PHE A 2 -3.08 -4.19 6.63
CA PHE A 2 -4.40 -4.38 6.01
C PHE A 2 -4.40 -3.85 4.60
N THR A 3 -5.41 -4.28 3.83
CA THR A 3 -5.70 -3.77 2.49
C THR A 3 -7.15 -3.34 2.34
N GLY A 4 -7.41 -2.37 1.46
CA GLY A 4 -8.77 -1.96 1.09
C GLY A 4 -8.76 -0.71 0.21
N THR A 5 -9.86 -0.39 -0.48
CA THR A 5 -9.88 0.79 -1.37
C THR A 5 -9.58 2.09 -0.63
N ALA A 6 -10.12 2.27 0.58
CA ALA A 6 -9.84 3.44 1.42
C ALA A 6 -8.62 3.24 2.34
N ALA A 7 -8.34 2.00 2.73
CA ALA A 7 -7.25 1.65 3.63
C ALA A 7 -5.91 1.43 2.90
N GLU A 8 -5.93 1.37 1.56
CA GLU A 8 -4.78 1.16 0.69
C GLU A 8 -3.94 -0.05 1.10
N VAL A 9 -2.62 0.10 1.28
CA VAL A 9 -1.76 -0.84 2.00
C VAL A 9 -1.34 -0.16 3.29
N THR A 10 -1.99 -0.52 4.41
CA THR A 10 -1.78 0.16 5.70
C THR A 10 -1.03 -0.71 6.70
N PRO A 11 0.10 -0.23 7.28
CA PRO A 11 0.83 -0.98 8.30
C PRO A 11 0.03 -1.09 9.60
N ILE A 12 0.21 -2.21 10.30
CA ILE A 12 -0.33 -2.43 11.64
C ILE A 12 0.87 -2.65 12.55
N ARG A 13 1.04 -1.77 13.53
CA ARG A 13 2.19 -1.79 14.44
C ARG A 13 1.97 -2.65 15.69
N GLU A 14 0.72 -2.94 16.05
CA GLU A 14 0.35 -3.53 17.32
C GLU A 14 -0.99 -4.26 17.21
N LEU A 15 -1.14 -5.34 18.00
CA LEU A 15 -2.41 -6.04 18.20
C LEU A 15 -2.53 -6.41 19.69
N ASP A 16 -3.66 -6.07 20.31
CA ASP A 16 -3.94 -6.37 21.72
C ASP A 16 -2.81 -5.95 22.67
N SER A 17 -2.32 -4.71 22.52
CA SER A 17 -1.21 -4.15 23.31
C SER A 17 0.12 -4.90 23.15
N ARG A 18 0.27 -5.73 22.11
CA ARG A 18 1.52 -6.43 21.79
C ARG A 18 2.10 -5.84 20.49
N PRO A 19 3.34 -5.34 20.51
CA PRO A 19 3.97 -4.84 19.30
C PRO A 19 4.16 -5.97 18.29
N ILE A 20 3.91 -5.67 17.02
CA ILE A 20 4.22 -6.58 15.93
C ILE A 20 5.66 -6.28 15.49
N GLY A 21 6.58 -7.23 15.70
CA GLY A 21 8.00 -7.03 15.41
C GLY A 21 8.58 -5.85 16.19
N THR A 22 9.07 -4.84 15.48
CA THR A 22 9.63 -3.60 16.06
C THR A 22 8.58 -2.56 16.48
N GLY A 23 7.29 -2.84 16.29
CA GLY A 23 6.23 -1.86 16.58
C GLY A 23 6.18 -0.69 15.58
N THR A 24 6.76 -0.86 14.40
CA THR A 24 6.82 0.14 13.32
C THR A 24 6.45 -0.51 11.98
N ARG A 25 6.37 0.29 10.90
CA ARG A 25 6.21 -0.25 9.54
C ARG A 25 7.41 -1.15 9.22
N GLY A 26 7.14 -2.41 8.87
CA GLY A 26 8.16 -3.35 8.42
C GLY A 26 8.53 -3.17 6.94
N PRO A 27 9.71 -3.66 6.50
CA PRO A 27 10.25 -3.41 5.17
C PRO A 27 9.38 -3.98 4.04
N ILE A 28 8.70 -5.11 4.26
CA ILE A 28 7.80 -5.70 3.25
C ILE A 28 6.55 -4.83 3.05
N THR A 29 5.99 -4.28 4.13
CA THR A 29 4.82 -3.40 4.02
C THR A 29 5.19 -2.08 3.35
N GLU A 30 6.38 -1.55 3.61
CA GLU A 30 6.90 -0.38 2.93
C GLU A 30 7.06 -0.59 1.43
N MET A 31 7.69 -1.70 1.03
CA MET A 31 7.85 -2.06 -0.38
C MET A 31 6.49 -2.19 -1.08
N LEU A 32 5.55 -2.95 -0.51
CA LEU A 32 4.22 -3.12 -1.09
C LEU A 32 3.42 -1.82 -1.14
N GLN A 33 3.54 -0.95 -0.13
CA GLN A 33 2.88 0.34 -0.09
C GLN A 33 3.43 1.28 -1.19
N ALA A 34 4.75 1.31 -1.37
CA ALA A 34 5.38 2.08 -2.44
C ALA A 34 4.94 1.60 -3.82
N ASP A 35 5.01 0.28 -4.06
CA ASP A 35 4.58 -0.32 -5.32
C ASP A 35 3.11 -0.06 -5.61
N TYR A 36 2.24 -0.19 -4.59
CA TYR A 36 0.82 0.13 -4.71
C TYR A 36 0.60 1.57 -5.17
N PHE A 37 1.30 2.54 -4.57
CA PHE A 37 1.18 3.95 -4.95
C PHE A 37 1.75 4.25 -6.33
N ASP A 38 2.77 3.53 -6.77
CA ASP A 38 3.27 3.67 -8.14
C ASP A 38 2.26 3.14 -9.16
N VAL A 39 1.59 2.02 -8.85
CA VAL A 39 0.55 1.44 -9.70
C VAL A 39 -0.68 2.35 -9.79
N VAL A 40 -1.29 2.74 -8.67
CA VAL A 40 -2.57 3.48 -8.71
C VAL A 40 -2.43 4.92 -9.23
N HIS A 41 -1.24 5.51 -9.16
CA HIS A 41 -0.94 6.80 -9.78
C HIS A 41 -0.45 6.66 -11.24
N GLY A 42 -0.47 5.46 -11.83
CA GLY A 42 -0.06 5.24 -13.22
C GLY A 42 1.43 5.44 -13.48
N ARG A 43 2.28 5.36 -12.45
CA ARG A 43 3.75 5.45 -12.54
C ARG A 43 4.41 4.10 -12.85
N HIS A 44 3.62 3.03 -12.90
CA HIS A 44 4.10 1.68 -13.20
C HIS A 44 3.53 1.17 -14.54
N GLU A 45 4.35 1.21 -15.60
CA GLU A 45 3.92 0.91 -16.99
C GLU A 45 3.24 -0.46 -17.15
N LYS A 46 3.77 -1.48 -16.45
CA LYS A 46 3.25 -2.86 -16.46
C LYS A 46 1.76 -2.99 -16.09
N PHE A 47 1.21 -2.04 -15.33
CA PHE A 47 -0.16 -2.08 -14.81
C PHE A 47 -0.99 -0.89 -15.31
N SER A 48 -0.57 -0.28 -16.42
CA SER A 48 -1.26 0.87 -17.01
C SER A 48 -2.71 0.56 -17.36
N GLU A 49 -3.05 -0.71 -17.63
CA GLU A 49 -4.41 -1.16 -17.91
C GLU A 49 -5.36 -1.13 -16.70
N TRP A 50 -4.85 -0.97 -15.48
CA TRP A 50 -5.68 -0.84 -14.27
C TRP A 50 -6.14 0.60 -14.00
N VAL A 51 -5.54 1.59 -14.68
CA VAL A 51 -5.81 3.02 -14.46
C VAL A 51 -6.64 3.55 -15.62
N THR A 52 -7.85 4.06 -15.30
CA THR A 52 -8.69 4.74 -16.29
C THR A 52 -8.46 6.24 -16.21
N LEU A 53 -7.84 6.81 -17.26
CA LEU A 53 -7.70 8.26 -17.38
C LEU A 53 -9.04 8.89 -17.74
N VAL A 54 -9.58 9.71 -16.83
CA VAL A 54 -10.75 10.55 -17.10
C VAL A 54 -10.23 11.88 -17.62
N LYS A 55 -10.67 12.28 -18.82
CA LYS A 55 -10.37 13.59 -19.43
C LYS A 55 -11.61 14.47 -19.29
N ASP A 56 -11.37 15.77 -19.15
CA ASP A 56 -12.41 16.80 -19.29
C ASP A 56 -12.92 16.90 -20.73
#